data_AF-A0A0A9WSX0-F1
#
_entry.id   AF-A0A0A9WSX0-F1
#
_cell.length_a   1.000
_cell.length_b   1.000
_cell.length_c   1.000
_cell.angle_alpha   90.00
_cell.angle_beta   90.00
_cell.angle_gamma   90.00
#
_symmetry.space_group_name_H-M   'P 1'
#
loop_
_entity.id
_entity.type
_entity.pdbx_description
1 polymer ?
#
loop_
_entity_poly.entity_id
_entity_poly.type
_entity_poly.pdbx_seq_one_letter_code
_entity_poly.pdbx_strand_id
1 'polypeptide(L)'
;KEQKLHRRYFGEDSTKTCSPVTFPISMLDVGSCYNPFNKFDFIKVTAIDIAPATSDVIKCDFLAANVGDFEFLVAGSYDVVLFSFLLEYLPHPKMRYDSCRKAYDLLKPGGILIVLTPDSKHDSANSGIMKSWRQGLASIGFLRTNFQKLKHLRCMTFYKCVDPRVAVEWLNREQPSVTMENSIVIPQDLNPYSELNEEPFEERTDLDNNVLVQSFAGLAGDDVFSD
;
A
#
# COMPACT_ATOMS: atom_id res chain seq x y z
N LYS A 1 4.72 -5.26 22.13
CA LYS A 1 5.00 -3.80 21.97
C LYS A 1 3.81 -2.98 22.45
N GLU A 2 2.60 -3.26 21.95
CA GLU A 2 1.37 -2.56 22.35
C GLU A 2 1.12 -2.53 23.86
N GLN A 3 1.15 -3.67 24.55
CA GLN A 3 0.95 -3.75 26.01
C GLN A 3 1.85 -2.79 26.81
N LYS A 4 3.13 -2.67 26.41
CA LYS A 4 4.07 -1.73 27.04
C LYS A 4 3.67 -0.27 26.81
N LEU A 5 3.18 0.05 25.61
CA LEU A 5 2.68 1.39 25.29
C LEU A 5 1.36 1.69 25.99
N HIS A 6 0.43 0.73 26.05
CA HIS A 6 -0.83 0.84 26.77
C HIS A 6 -0.59 1.21 28.23
N ARG A 7 0.24 0.42 28.94
CA ARG A 7 0.60 0.71 30.33
C ARG A 7 1.28 2.07 30.49
N ARG A 8 2.17 2.43 29.56
CA ARG A 8 2.85 3.74 29.57
C ARG A 8 1.88 4.92 29.41
N TYR A 9 0.85 4.77 28.60
CA TYR A 9 -0.07 5.85 28.24
C TYR A 9 -1.25 5.97 29.20
N PHE A 10 -1.76 4.84 29.70
CA PHE A 10 -3.01 4.80 30.47
C PHE A 10 -2.80 4.36 31.92
N GLY A 11 -1.59 3.96 32.32
CA GLY A 11 -1.30 3.52 33.70
C GLY A 11 -1.86 2.15 34.07
N GLU A 12 -2.47 1.44 33.11
CA GLU A 12 -3.13 0.16 33.32
C GLU A 12 -2.76 -0.85 32.20
N ASP A 13 -2.96 -2.14 32.48
CA ASP A 13 -2.79 -3.18 31.48
C ASP A 13 -3.97 -3.24 30.52
N SER A 14 -3.69 -3.52 29.24
CA SER A 14 -4.76 -3.75 28.26
C SER A 14 -5.55 -5.00 28.64
N THR A 15 -6.85 -4.86 28.80
CA THR A 15 -7.78 -5.98 28.96
C THR A 15 -8.09 -6.67 27.63
N LYS A 16 -7.78 -6.02 26.51
CA LYS A 16 -8.00 -6.56 25.17
C LYS A 16 -6.82 -7.44 24.75
N THR A 17 -7.12 -8.60 24.15
CA THR A 17 -6.14 -9.58 23.68
C THR A 17 -6.29 -9.87 22.19
N CYS A 18 -5.18 -10.24 21.54
CA CYS A 18 -5.19 -10.78 20.19
C CYS A 18 -5.60 -12.26 20.22
N SER A 19 -6.30 -12.72 19.20
CA SER A 19 -6.49 -14.16 19.01
C SER A 19 -5.16 -14.82 18.64
N PRO A 20 -4.93 -16.09 19.00
CA PRO A 20 -3.77 -16.83 18.51
C PRO A 20 -3.80 -16.91 16.98
N VAL A 21 -2.63 -16.86 16.35
CA VAL A 21 -2.50 -17.05 14.91
C VAL A 21 -2.79 -18.52 14.59
N THR A 22 -3.71 -18.74 13.65
CA THR A 22 -4.06 -20.07 13.15
C THR A 22 -3.51 -20.24 11.74
N PHE A 23 -3.08 -21.45 11.39
CA PHE A 23 -2.68 -21.79 10.02
C PHE A 23 -3.82 -22.53 9.28
N PRO A 24 -3.96 -22.33 7.96
CA PRO A 24 -3.20 -21.37 7.14
C PRO A 24 -3.55 -19.90 7.49
N ILE A 25 -2.58 -18.99 7.34
CA ILE A 25 -2.78 -17.55 7.57
C ILE A 25 -3.74 -17.02 6.51
N SER A 26 -4.83 -16.36 6.89
CA SER A 26 -5.73 -15.78 5.90
C SER A 26 -5.19 -14.42 5.40
N MET A 27 -5.05 -14.28 4.10
CA MET A 27 -4.50 -13.09 3.45
C MET A 27 -5.46 -12.55 2.40
N LEU A 28 -5.70 -11.24 2.41
CA LEU A 28 -6.29 -10.52 1.29
C LEU A 28 -5.18 -9.81 0.52
N ASP A 29 -4.99 -10.18 -0.76
CA ASP A 29 -4.06 -9.54 -1.67
C ASP A 29 -4.82 -8.61 -2.63
N VAL A 30 -4.68 -7.30 -2.43
CA VAL A 30 -5.46 -6.27 -3.14
C VAL A 30 -4.64 -5.67 -4.27
N GLY A 31 -5.19 -5.71 -5.49
CA GLY A 31 -4.46 -5.37 -6.71
C GLY A 31 -3.49 -6.47 -7.10
N SER A 32 -3.92 -7.74 -6.94
CA SER A 32 -3.04 -8.90 -7.04
C SER A 32 -2.57 -9.21 -8.46
N CYS A 33 -3.37 -8.87 -9.47
CA CYS A 33 -3.21 -9.17 -10.89
C CYS A 33 -3.07 -10.68 -11.25
N TYR A 34 -2.05 -11.37 -10.74
CA TYR A 34 -1.65 -12.75 -11.04
C TYR A 34 -1.65 -13.72 -9.85
N ASN A 35 -2.10 -13.31 -8.66
CA ASN A 35 -2.14 -14.16 -7.45
C ASN A 35 -0.81 -14.86 -7.10
N PRO A 36 0.33 -14.14 -7.02
CA PRO A 36 1.66 -14.75 -6.90
C PRO A 36 1.89 -15.51 -5.58
N PHE A 37 1.04 -15.29 -4.57
CA PHE A 37 1.17 -15.89 -3.25
C PHE A 37 0.41 -17.21 -3.08
N ASN A 38 -0.45 -17.60 -4.02
CA ASN A 38 -1.23 -18.84 -3.95
C ASN A 38 -0.36 -20.11 -3.96
N LYS A 39 0.91 -19.99 -4.35
CA LYS A 39 1.90 -21.08 -4.32
C LYS A 39 2.36 -21.49 -2.91
N PHE A 40 1.93 -20.76 -1.86
CA PHE A 40 2.40 -20.99 -0.50
C PHE A 40 1.29 -21.61 0.37
N ASP A 41 1.40 -22.91 0.67
CA ASP A 41 0.37 -23.68 1.40
C ASP A 41 0.06 -23.16 2.81
N PHE A 42 0.99 -22.41 3.42
CA PHE A 42 0.80 -21.82 4.75
C PHE A 42 -0.04 -20.53 4.72
N ILE A 43 -0.41 -20.03 3.54
CA ILE A 43 -1.23 -18.82 3.33
C ILE A 43 -2.47 -19.20 2.54
N LYS A 44 -3.66 -18.88 3.07
CA LYS A 44 -4.91 -18.92 2.32
C LYS A 44 -5.15 -17.55 1.72
N VAL A 45 -4.87 -17.41 0.42
CA VAL A 45 -4.97 -16.12 -0.28
C VAL A 45 -6.38 -15.92 -0.85
N THR A 46 -6.96 -14.75 -0.58
CA THR A 46 -8.03 -14.16 -1.38
C THR A 46 -7.38 -13.08 -2.23
N ALA A 47 -7.27 -13.30 -3.54
CA ALA A 47 -6.70 -12.33 -4.47
C ALA A 47 -7.82 -11.55 -5.16
N ILE A 48 -7.73 -10.23 -5.15
CA ILE A 48 -8.69 -9.35 -5.81
C ILE A 48 -7.98 -8.33 -6.69
N ASP A 49 -8.61 -7.95 -7.80
CA ASP A 49 -8.10 -6.91 -8.71
C ASP A 49 -9.25 -6.26 -9.49
N ILE A 50 -9.11 -4.99 -9.87
CA ILE A 50 -10.09 -4.31 -10.74
C ILE A 50 -10.07 -4.88 -12.17
N ALA A 51 -8.90 -5.35 -12.62
CA ALA A 51 -8.65 -5.90 -13.94
C ALA A 51 -7.75 -7.16 -13.82
N PRO A 52 -8.29 -8.30 -13.34
CA PRO A 52 -7.51 -9.50 -13.10
C PRO A 52 -6.89 -10.06 -14.40
N ALA A 53 -5.65 -10.54 -14.32
CA ALA A 53 -4.98 -11.19 -15.45
C ALA A 53 -5.24 -12.69 -15.52
N THR A 54 -5.67 -13.31 -14.42
CA THR A 54 -5.97 -14.74 -14.31
C THR A 54 -7.35 -14.97 -13.68
N SER A 55 -7.96 -16.12 -13.98
CA SER A 55 -9.32 -16.45 -13.53
C SER A 55 -9.43 -16.76 -12.04
N ASP A 56 -8.31 -17.00 -11.35
CA ASP A 56 -8.23 -17.22 -9.91
C ASP A 56 -8.08 -15.92 -9.10
N VAL A 57 -8.09 -14.75 -9.77
CA VAL A 57 -8.16 -13.43 -9.14
C VAL A 57 -9.58 -12.87 -9.31
N ILE A 58 -10.21 -12.51 -8.19
CA ILE A 58 -11.59 -12.03 -8.19
C ILE A 58 -11.63 -10.60 -8.72
N LYS A 59 -12.45 -10.34 -9.74
CA LYS A 59 -12.70 -8.98 -10.22
C LYS A 59 -13.44 -8.16 -9.17
N CYS A 60 -12.79 -7.14 -8.61
CA CYS A 60 -13.36 -6.27 -7.58
C CYS A 60 -12.71 -4.88 -7.63
N ASP A 61 -13.52 -3.83 -7.71
CA ASP A 61 -13.07 -2.48 -7.39
C ASP A 61 -13.03 -2.33 -5.87
N PHE A 62 -11.83 -2.47 -5.30
CA PHE A 62 -11.64 -2.38 -3.86
C PHE A 62 -12.00 -1.03 -3.28
N LEU A 63 -12.00 0.06 -4.05
CA LEU A 63 -12.39 1.39 -3.55
C LEU A 63 -13.92 1.53 -3.50
N ALA A 64 -14.62 1.07 -4.52
CA ALA A 64 -16.07 1.16 -4.61
C ALA A 64 -16.80 0.15 -3.72
N ALA A 65 -16.25 -1.05 -3.54
CA ALA A 65 -16.88 -2.11 -2.74
C ALA A 65 -16.83 -1.81 -1.24
N ASN A 66 -17.94 -1.95 -0.51
CA ASN A 66 -17.98 -1.77 0.94
C ASN A 66 -17.66 -3.07 1.68
N VAL A 67 -17.22 -2.92 2.93
CA VAL A 67 -17.08 -4.06 3.85
C VAL A 67 -18.47 -4.65 4.09
N GLY A 68 -18.63 -5.94 3.81
CA GLY A 68 -19.90 -6.67 3.88
C GLY A 68 -20.63 -6.82 2.55
N ASP A 69 -20.22 -6.14 1.47
CA ASP A 69 -20.88 -6.27 0.16
C ASP A 69 -20.66 -7.66 -0.47
N PHE A 70 -19.55 -8.31 -0.14
CA PHE A 70 -19.16 -9.62 -0.65
C PHE A 70 -18.74 -10.55 0.47
N GLU A 71 -18.91 -11.86 0.27
CA GLU A 71 -18.49 -12.90 1.22
C GLU A 71 -16.99 -12.87 1.55
N PHE A 72 -16.18 -12.30 0.66
CA PHE A 72 -14.74 -12.12 0.86
C PHE A 72 -14.36 -10.74 1.40
N LEU A 73 -15.30 -9.82 1.64
CA LEU A 73 -15.04 -8.51 2.28
C LEU A 73 -15.68 -8.44 3.67
N VAL A 74 -15.54 -9.50 4.46
CA VAL A 74 -16.10 -9.56 5.82
C VAL A 74 -15.19 -8.84 6.81
N ALA A 75 -15.78 -7.98 7.66
CA ALA A 75 -15.03 -7.27 8.69
C ALA A 75 -14.29 -8.25 9.62
N GLY A 76 -13.04 -7.96 9.96
CA GLY A 76 -12.24 -8.75 10.88
C GLY A 76 -12.00 -10.19 10.43
N SER A 77 -11.98 -10.48 9.13
CA SER A 77 -11.82 -11.84 8.60
C SER A 77 -10.37 -12.18 8.21
N TYR A 78 -9.50 -11.18 8.05
CA TYR A 78 -8.14 -11.36 7.55
C TYR A 78 -7.06 -11.25 8.63
N ASP A 79 -6.08 -12.16 8.60
CA ASP A 79 -4.85 -12.04 9.40
C ASP A 79 -3.90 -11.02 8.75
N VAL A 80 -3.88 -10.98 7.41
CA VAL A 80 -3.02 -10.10 6.61
C VAL A 80 -3.82 -9.41 5.51
N VAL A 81 -3.58 -8.12 5.31
CA VAL A 81 -3.94 -7.41 4.08
C VAL A 81 -2.66 -6.92 3.43
N LEU A 82 -2.47 -7.22 2.15
CA LEU A 82 -1.31 -6.85 1.36
C LEU A 82 -1.68 -5.80 0.32
N PHE A 83 -0.95 -4.69 0.32
CA PHE A 83 -0.92 -3.70 -0.75
C PHE A 83 0.45 -3.76 -1.42
N SER A 84 0.54 -4.46 -2.55
CA SER A 84 1.78 -4.54 -3.34
C SER A 84 1.71 -3.54 -4.49
N PHE A 85 2.34 -2.37 -4.31
CA PHE A 85 2.33 -1.25 -5.26
C PHE A 85 0.94 -0.66 -5.58
N LEU A 86 -0.10 -1.06 -4.83
CA LEU A 86 -1.47 -0.61 -5.03
C LEU A 86 -1.62 0.91 -4.86
N LEU A 87 -0.99 1.48 -3.82
CA LEU A 87 -1.25 2.86 -3.41
C LEU A 87 -0.78 3.87 -4.46
N GLU A 88 0.22 3.51 -5.26
CA GLU A 88 0.79 4.33 -6.33
C GLU A 88 -0.16 4.49 -7.52
N TYR A 89 -1.11 3.56 -7.70
CA TYR A 89 -2.14 3.66 -8.74
C TYR A 89 -3.33 4.53 -8.32
N LEU A 90 -3.41 4.93 -7.05
CA LEU A 90 -4.54 5.71 -6.55
C LEU A 90 -4.27 7.21 -6.67
N PRO A 91 -5.14 7.97 -7.39
CA PRO A 91 -4.82 9.31 -7.86
C PRO A 91 -4.83 10.37 -6.77
N HIS A 92 -5.42 10.10 -5.60
CA HIS A 92 -5.54 11.08 -4.53
C HIS A 92 -5.14 10.49 -3.15
N PRO A 93 -4.41 11.25 -2.30
CA PRO A 93 -4.02 10.81 -0.95
C PRO A 93 -5.18 10.28 -0.12
N LYS A 94 -6.34 10.94 -0.19
CA LYS A 94 -7.58 10.48 0.46
C LYS A 94 -8.00 9.08 0.05
N MET A 95 -7.90 8.71 -1.23
CA MET A 95 -8.27 7.36 -1.69
C MET A 95 -7.31 6.31 -1.12
N ARG A 96 -6.02 6.64 -0.99
CA ARG A 96 -5.02 5.77 -0.35
C ARG A 96 -5.30 5.60 1.14
N TYR A 97 -5.63 6.70 1.82
CA TYR A 97 -6.04 6.67 3.22
C TYR A 97 -7.31 5.83 3.42
N ASP A 98 -8.32 6.02 2.58
CA ASP A 98 -9.58 5.30 2.64
C ASP A 98 -9.39 3.79 2.35
N SER A 99 -8.48 3.42 1.44
CA SER A 99 -8.04 2.03 1.25
C SER A 99 -7.40 1.44 2.52
N CYS A 100 -6.53 2.19 3.19
CA CYS A 100 -5.94 1.75 4.46
C CYS A 100 -6.99 1.61 5.58
N ARG A 101 -8.00 2.48 5.62
CA ARG A 101 -9.14 2.37 6.56
C ARG A 101 -9.95 1.10 6.28
N LYS A 102 -10.26 0.81 5.01
CA LYS A 102 -10.94 -0.42 4.62
C LYS A 102 -10.14 -1.67 4.99
N ALA A 103 -8.82 -1.65 4.77
CA ALA A 103 -7.93 -2.72 5.23
C ALA A 103 -7.96 -2.89 6.76
N TYR A 104 -8.03 -1.79 7.52
CA TYR A 104 -8.18 -1.84 8.97
C TYR A 104 -9.47 -2.58 9.37
N ASP A 105 -10.59 -2.30 8.72
CA ASP A 105 -11.88 -2.93 9.02
C ASP A 105 -11.88 -4.42 8.70
N LEU A 106 -11.20 -4.82 7.62
CA LEU A 106 -11.08 -6.21 7.18
C LEU A 106 -10.11 -7.05 8.05
N LEU A 107 -9.14 -6.41 8.71
CA LEU A 107 -8.18 -7.09 9.58
C LEU A 107 -8.77 -7.50 10.92
N LYS A 108 -8.44 -8.70 11.39
CA LYS A 108 -8.65 -9.14 12.78
C LYS A 108 -7.91 -8.21 13.75
N PRO A 109 -8.35 -8.09 15.01
CA PRO A 109 -7.53 -7.43 16.04
C PRO A 109 -6.13 -8.06 16.10
N GLY A 110 -5.08 -7.24 16.00
CA GLY A 110 -3.68 -7.70 15.91
C GLY A 110 -3.22 -8.14 14.52
N GLY A 111 -4.11 -8.18 13.53
CA GLY A 111 -3.77 -8.45 12.13
C GLY A 111 -2.84 -7.40 11.53
N ILE A 112 -2.20 -7.73 10.41
CA ILE A 112 -1.15 -6.90 9.81
C ILE A 112 -1.51 -6.38 8.42
N LEU A 113 -1.28 -5.09 8.22
CA LEU A 113 -1.22 -4.46 6.91
C LEU A 113 0.24 -4.46 6.45
N ILE A 114 0.50 -5.02 5.27
CA ILE A 114 1.80 -4.96 4.59
C ILE A 114 1.65 -4.02 3.39
N VAL A 115 2.56 -3.06 3.28
CA VAL A 115 2.62 -2.15 2.14
C VAL A 115 3.99 -2.25 1.48
N LEU A 116 4.00 -2.60 0.21
CA LEU A 116 5.16 -2.54 -0.67
C LEU A 116 4.99 -1.35 -1.60
N THR A 117 5.96 -0.44 -1.61
CA THR A 117 5.94 0.81 -2.39
C THR A 117 7.27 0.96 -3.12
N PRO A 118 7.32 1.46 -4.36
CA PRO A 118 8.59 1.63 -5.08
C PRO A 118 9.50 2.63 -4.38
N ASP A 119 10.80 2.45 -4.56
CA ASP A 119 11.81 3.40 -4.12
C ASP A 119 12.82 3.68 -5.22
N SER A 120 12.94 4.94 -5.62
CA SER A 120 13.82 5.41 -6.69
C SER A 120 14.83 6.46 -6.23
N LYS A 121 14.88 6.82 -4.94
CA LYS A 121 15.72 7.91 -4.43
C LYS A 121 16.67 7.48 -3.29
N HIS A 122 17.63 8.34 -2.97
CA HIS A 122 18.50 8.20 -1.78
C HIS A 122 17.69 8.06 -0.47
N ASP A 123 18.29 7.41 0.54
CA ASP A 123 17.62 6.91 1.75
C ASP A 123 16.74 7.92 2.50
N SER A 124 17.16 9.19 2.57
CA SER A 124 16.45 10.23 3.32
C SER A 124 15.42 11.01 2.52
N ALA A 125 15.43 10.92 1.18
CA ALA A 125 14.66 11.81 0.30
C ALA A 125 13.15 11.76 0.55
N ASN A 126 12.62 10.61 0.98
CA ASN A 126 11.21 10.41 1.26
C ASN A 126 10.91 10.22 2.76
N SER A 127 11.84 10.57 3.65
CA SER A 127 11.67 10.39 5.10
C SER A 127 10.45 11.16 5.65
N GLY A 128 10.20 12.37 5.14
CA GLY A 128 8.99 13.15 5.47
C GLY A 128 7.70 12.45 5.04
N ILE A 129 7.67 11.90 3.82
CA ILE A 129 6.55 11.10 3.32
C ILE A 129 6.30 9.88 4.21
N MET A 130 7.35 9.12 4.54
CA MET A 130 7.24 7.94 5.39
C MET A 130 6.82 8.28 6.84
N LYS A 131 7.18 9.47 7.33
CA LYS A 131 6.66 10.00 8.61
C LYS A 131 5.17 10.31 8.50
N SER A 132 4.75 10.99 7.44
CA SER A 132 3.34 11.31 7.17
C SER A 132 2.48 10.05 7.09
N TRP A 133 2.95 9.01 6.39
CA TRP A 133 2.22 7.73 6.31
C TRP A 133 2.03 7.07 7.66
N ARG A 134 3.10 7.06 8.47
CA ARG A 134 3.05 6.51 9.82
C ARG A 134 2.04 7.25 10.70
N GLN A 135 1.95 8.58 10.57
CA GLN A 135 0.97 9.39 11.29
C GLN A 135 -0.46 9.09 10.81
N GLY A 136 -0.68 9.03 9.50
CA GLY A 136 -1.94 8.64 8.89
C GLY A 136 -2.48 7.32 9.39
N LEU A 137 -1.67 6.27 9.27
CA LEU A 137 -2.04 4.94 9.70
C LEU A 137 -2.25 4.87 11.22
N ALA A 138 -1.49 5.64 12.01
CA ALA A 138 -1.75 5.74 13.45
C ALA A 138 -3.10 6.38 13.78
N SER A 139 -3.56 7.36 12.99
CA SER A 139 -4.90 7.95 13.17
C SER A 139 -6.04 6.94 12.96
N ILE A 140 -5.81 5.90 12.14
CA ILE A 140 -6.77 4.82 11.89
C ILE A 140 -6.75 3.79 13.04
N GLY A 141 -5.61 3.62 13.71
CA GLY A 141 -5.44 2.61 14.77
C GLY A 141 -4.31 1.62 14.51
N PHE A 142 -3.44 1.88 13.54
CA PHE A 142 -2.26 1.06 13.26
C PHE A 142 -1.01 1.54 13.99
N LEU A 143 -0.11 0.62 14.30
CA LEU A 143 1.26 0.95 14.70
C LEU A 143 2.28 0.26 13.81
N ARG A 144 3.32 0.99 13.40
CA ARG A 144 4.40 0.43 12.58
C ARG A 144 5.27 -0.53 13.41
N THR A 145 5.48 -1.73 12.89
CA THR A 145 6.37 -2.75 13.45
C THR A 145 7.68 -2.82 12.70
N ASN A 146 7.63 -2.87 11.38
CA ASN A 146 8.79 -3.01 10.51
C ASN A 146 8.80 -1.91 9.43
N PHE A 147 10.00 -1.50 9.06
CA PHE A 147 10.30 -0.64 7.92
C PHE A 147 11.63 -1.11 7.34
N GLN A 148 11.62 -1.58 6.10
CA GLN A 148 12.81 -2.01 5.39
C GLN A 148 12.89 -1.33 4.03
N LYS A 149 14.05 -0.74 3.74
CA LYS A 149 14.37 -0.26 2.40
C LYS A 149 15.20 -1.30 1.67
N LEU A 150 14.79 -1.65 0.45
CA LEU A 150 15.55 -2.44 -0.52
C LEU A 150 15.95 -1.53 -1.70
N LYS A 151 16.73 -2.07 -2.64
CA LYS A 151 17.28 -1.31 -3.77
C LYS A 151 16.21 -0.58 -4.60
N HIS A 152 15.03 -1.19 -4.77
CA HIS A 152 13.98 -0.70 -5.67
C HIS A 152 12.62 -0.54 -4.99
N LEU A 153 12.50 -0.90 -3.72
CA LEU A 153 11.22 -0.89 -3.01
C LEU A 153 11.41 -0.71 -1.51
N ARG A 154 10.38 -0.22 -0.83
CA ARG A 154 10.27 -0.23 0.63
C ARG A 154 9.16 -1.17 1.06
N CYS A 155 9.43 -1.90 2.12
CA CYS A 155 8.47 -2.75 2.82
C CYS A 155 8.10 -2.08 4.14
N MET A 156 6.81 -1.95 4.39
CA MET A 156 6.30 -1.45 5.67
C MET A 156 5.27 -2.41 6.22
N THR A 157 5.38 -2.68 7.51
CA THR A 157 4.40 -3.52 8.21
C THR A 157 3.80 -2.72 9.36
N PHE A 158 2.48 -2.75 9.41
CA PHE A 158 1.66 -2.09 10.41
C PHE A 158 0.73 -3.12 11.02
N TYR A 159 0.67 -3.20 12.34
CA TYR A 159 -0.32 -4.06 13.00
C TYR A 159 -1.50 -3.22 13.47
N LYS A 160 -2.70 -3.77 13.32
CA LYS A 160 -3.95 -3.23 13.86
C LYS A 160 -3.88 -3.36 15.38
N CYS A 161 -3.83 -2.25 16.09
CA CYS A 161 -3.83 -2.27 17.56
C CYS A 161 -5.10 -2.94 18.06
N VAL A 162 -4.96 -3.77 19.09
CA VAL A 162 -6.11 -4.36 19.76
C VAL A 162 -6.88 -3.27 20.50
N ASP A 163 -6.17 -2.27 21.05
CA ASP A 163 -6.75 -1.02 21.51
C ASP A 163 -6.31 0.16 20.62
N PRO A 164 -7.16 0.68 19.73
CA PRO A 164 -6.79 1.76 18.81
C PRO A 164 -6.35 3.05 19.51
N ARG A 165 -6.79 3.27 20.77
CA ARG A 165 -6.37 4.41 21.60
C ARG A 165 -4.85 4.48 21.75
N VAL A 166 -4.14 3.34 21.73
CA VAL A 166 -2.68 3.30 21.83
C VAL A 166 -2.01 3.97 20.61
N ALA A 167 -2.53 3.72 19.41
CA ALA A 167 -2.01 4.34 18.19
C ALA A 167 -2.33 5.84 18.14
N VAL A 168 -3.55 6.21 18.50
CA VAL A 168 -4.01 7.61 18.56
C VAL A 168 -3.21 8.41 19.60
N GLU A 169 -2.95 7.85 20.78
CA GLU A 169 -2.17 8.53 21.81
C GLU A 169 -0.69 8.66 21.42
N TRP A 170 -0.14 7.67 20.70
CA TRP A 170 1.17 7.85 20.07
C TRP A 170 1.16 9.02 19.08
N LEU A 171 0.13 9.12 18.22
CA LEU A 171 -0.01 10.21 17.25
C LEU A 171 -0.13 11.58 17.92
N ASN A 172 -0.95 11.72 18.96
CA ASN A 172 -1.14 12.99 19.67
C ASN A 172 0.19 13.58 20.18
N ARG A 173 1.09 12.72 20.64
CA ARG A 173 2.43 13.11 21.11
C ARG A 173 3.37 13.52 20.00
N GLU A 174 3.17 13.03 18.79
CA GLU A 174 3.95 13.41 17.60
C GLU A 174 3.52 14.77 17.02
N GLN A 175 2.39 15.34 17.49
CA GLN A 175 1.86 16.65 17.10
C GLN A 175 1.80 16.82 15.57
N PRO A 176 0.93 16.06 14.87
CA PRO A 176 0.85 16.13 13.42
C PRO A 176 0.40 17.52 12.94
N SER A 177 0.98 17.98 11.83
CA SER A 177 0.71 19.30 11.24
C SER A 177 -0.22 19.26 10.02
N VAL A 178 -0.69 18.08 9.61
CA VAL A 178 -1.51 17.87 8.41
C VAL A 178 -2.80 17.14 8.74
N THR A 179 -3.84 17.32 7.92
CA THR A 179 -5.06 16.50 8.01
C THR A 179 -4.73 15.04 7.67
N MET A 180 -5.10 14.12 8.55
CA MET A 180 -4.73 12.70 8.44
C MET A 180 -5.28 12.02 7.19
N GLU A 181 -6.45 12.42 6.69
CA GLU A 181 -7.01 11.86 5.45
C GLU A 181 -6.12 12.10 4.23
N ASN A 182 -5.26 13.12 4.26
CA ASN A 182 -4.34 13.44 3.18
C ASN A 182 -2.90 13.02 3.48
N SER A 183 -2.64 12.22 4.53
CA SER A 183 -1.27 11.93 4.96
C SER A 183 -0.57 10.85 4.15
N ILE A 184 -1.31 10.01 3.42
CA ILE A 184 -0.75 8.93 2.61
C ILE A 184 -0.35 9.50 1.23
N VAL A 185 0.66 10.38 1.22
CA VAL A 185 1.16 11.07 0.01
C VAL A 185 2.22 10.27 -0.72
N ILE A 186 2.30 10.31 -2.03
CA ILE A 186 3.40 9.73 -2.82
C ILE A 186 4.23 10.87 -3.41
N PRO A 187 5.48 10.63 -3.84
CA PRO A 187 6.31 11.67 -4.45
C PRO A 187 5.62 12.41 -5.61
N GLN A 188 4.74 11.73 -6.36
CA GLN A 188 3.98 12.30 -7.48
C GLN A 188 2.97 13.36 -7.06
N ASP A 189 2.48 13.35 -5.81
CA ASP A 189 1.55 14.39 -5.34
C ASP A 189 2.24 15.75 -5.15
N LEU A 190 3.56 15.74 -4.97
CA LEU A 190 4.36 16.93 -4.71
C LEU A 190 4.88 17.58 -6.00
N ASN A 191 4.87 16.82 -7.10
CA ASN A 191 5.31 17.27 -8.42
C ASN A 191 4.17 17.05 -9.42
N PRO A 192 3.15 17.92 -9.43
CA PRO A 192 2.03 17.76 -10.35
C PRO A 192 2.53 17.86 -11.80
N TYR A 193 2.06 16.95 -12.67
CA TYR A 193 2.44 16.89 -14.08
C TYR A 193 2.26 18.23 -14.83
N SER A 194 1.41 19.13 -14.35
CA SER A 194 1.21 20.47 -14.90
C SER A 194 2.47 21.34 -14.85
N GLU A 195 3.37 21.11 -13.89
CA GLU A 195 4.63 21.86 -13.75
C GLU A 195 5.74 21.34 -14.68
N LEU A 196 5.52 20.24 -15.40
CA LEU A 196 6.45 19.70 -16.40
C LEU A 196 6.20 20.26 -17.82
N ASN A 197 5.20 21.12 -18.01
CA ASN A 197 4.75 21.60 -19.32
C ASN A 197 5.07 23.08 -19.61
N GLU A 198 6.12 23.63 -19.01
CA GLU A 198 6.67 24.94 -19.43
C GLU A 198 7.94 24.83 -20.28
N GLU A 199 8.36 23.62 -20.65
CA GLU A 199 9.26 23.50 -21.80
C GLU A 199 8.43 23.81 -23.06
N PRO A 200 8.84 24.78 -23.90
CA PRO A 200 8.11 25.06 -25.14
C PRO A 200 7.92 23.75 -25.90
N PHE A 201 6.70 23.49 -26.35
CA PHE A 201 6.41 22.39 -27.26
C PHE A 201 7.23 22.60 -28.53
N GLU A 202 8.44 22.05 -28.58
CA GLU A 202 9.19 21.93 -29.81
C GLU A 202 8.51 20.83 -30.64
N GLU A 203 7.91 21.25 -31.74
CA GLU A 203 7.30 20.34 -32.69
C GLU A 203 8.38 19.35 -33.18
N ARG A 204 8.17 18.06 -32.92
CA ARG A 204 9.15 17.02 -33.24
C ARG A 204 9.49 17.09 -34.73
N THR A 205 10.78 17.21 -35.02
CA THR A 205 11.26 17.25 -36.40
C THR A 205 11.34 15.84 -37.00
N ASP A 206 11.40 15.76 -38.33
CA ASP A 206 11.67 14.49 -39.01
C ASP A 206 13.03 13.89 -38.60
N LEU A 207 13.99 14.72 -38.19
CA LEU A 207 15.27 14.26 -37.66
C LEU A 207 15.09 13.54 -36.32
N ASP A 208 14.27 14.09 -35.42
CA ASP A 208 13.97 13.46 -34.12
C ASP A 208 13.25 12.12 -34.30
N ASN A 209 12.34 12.05 -35.29
CA ASN A 209 11.67 10.81 -35.65
C ASN A 209 12.67 9.77 -36.16
N ASN A 210 13.60 10.17 -37.03
CA ASN A 210 14.63 9.26 -37.55
C ASN A 210 15.58 8.77 -36.45
N VAL A 211 15.98 9.64 -35.51
CA VAL A 211 16.82 9.24 -34.37
C VAL A 211 16.08 8.23 -33.48
N LEU A 212 14.79 8.44 -33.20
CA LEU A 212 14.00 7.45 -32.46
C LEU A 212 13.89 6.13 -33.21
N VAL A 213 13.56 6.14 -34.50
CA VAL A 213 13.48 4.92 -35.31
C VAL A 213 14.80 4.15 -35.25
N GLN A 214 15.93 4.82 -35.43
CA GLN A 214 17.26 4.21 -35.31
C GLN A 214 17.57 3.69 -33.90
N SER A 215 17.16 4.42 -32.85
CA SER A 215 17.36 4.01 -31.46
C SER A 215 16.58 2.74 -31.11
N PHE A 216 15.42 2.52 -31.74
CA PHE A 216 14.61 1.32 -31.57
C PHE A 216 14.84 0.26 -32.66
N ALA A 217 15.58 0.57 -33.73
CA ALA A 217 15.86 -0.34 -34.83
C ALA A 217 16.64 -1.58 -34.36
N GLY A 218 17.48 -1.46 -33.33
CA GLY A 218 18.21 -2.58 -32.74
C GLY A 218 17.42 -3.43 -31.73
N LEU A 219 16.17 -3.06 -31.42
CA LEU A 219 15.31 -3.81 -30.49
C LEU A 219 14.40 -4.81 -31.20
N ALA A 220 14.13 -4.59 -32.48
CA ALA A 220 13.70 -5.68 -33.36
C ALA A 220 14.95 -6.52 -33.63
N GLY A 221 15.15 -7.58 -32.84
CA GLY A 221 16.13 -8.59 -33.24
C GLY A 221 15.83 -9.03 -34.68
N ASP A 222 16.89 -9.28 -35.46
CA ASP A 222 16.76 -10.01 -36.71
C ASP A 222 15.96 -11.30 -36.39
N ASP A 223 14.84 -11.54 -37.10
CA ASP A 223 13.87 -12.65 -36.95
C ASP A 223 12.65 -12.48 -36.02
N VAL A 224 11.80 -11.47 -36.26
CA VAL A 224 10.38 -11.54 -35.79
C VAL A 224 9.35 -11.63 -36.93
N PHE A 225 9.75 -11.38 -38.19
CA PHE A 225 8.85 -11.48 -39.34
C PHE A 225 9.47 -12.19 -40.56
N SER A 226 10.46 -13.06 -40.32
CA SER A 226 10.94 -13.99 -41.34
C SER A 226 9.95 -15.15 -41.41
N ASP A 227 9.14 -15.19 -42.48
CA ASP A 227 8.20 -16.27 -42.81
C ASP A 227 8.84 -17.68 -42.79
#